data_AF-A0A436BKP3-F1
#
_entry.id   AF-A0A436BKP3-F1
#
_cell.length_a   1.000
_cell.length_b   1.000
_cell.length_c   1.000
_cell.angle_alpha   90.00
_cell.angle_beta   90.00
_cell.angle_gamma   90.00
#
_symmetry.space_group_name_H-M   'P 1'
#
loop_
_entity.id
_entity.type
_entity.pdbx_description
1 polymer ?
#
loop_
_entity_poly.entity_id
_entity_poly.type
_entity_poly.pdbx_seq_one_letter_code
_entity_poly.pdbx_strand_id
1 'polypeptide(L)' 'MTIRLVLAGCGNMGYAMLSGWLKSGKLAPSAVFVVEPNADLRNRAAALGCAT' A
#
# COMPACT_ATOMS: atom_id res chain seq x y z
N MET A 1 15.34 3.87 5.06
CA MET A 1 14.14 3.03 4.84
C MET A 1 14.39 2.18 3.61
N THR A 2 14.07 0.89 3.65
CA THR A 2 14.21 -0.01 2.49
C THR A 2 12.82 -0.39 2.00
N ILE A 3 12.47 0.07 0.80
CA ILE A 3 11.25 -0.35 0.12
C ILE A 3 11.45 -1.79 -0.34
N ARG A 4 10.57 -2.70 0.11
CA ARG A 4 10.58 -4.13 -0.24
C ARG A 4 9.45 -4.51 -1.18
N LEU A 5 8.42 -3.66 -1.26
CA LEU A 5 7.30 -3.84 -2.17
C LEU A 5 6.95 -2.49 -2.82
N VAL A 6 6.85 -2.49 -4.14
CA VAL A 6 6.20 -1.42 -4.91
C VAL A 6 4.89 -1.97 -5.44
N LEU A 7 3.77 -1.35 -5.06
CA LEU A 7 2.44 -1.71 -5.56
C LEU A 7 2.00 -0.68 -6.60
N ALA A 8 2.11 -1.02 -7.87
CA ALA A 8 1.59 -0.21 -8.97
C ALA A 8 0.11 -0.55 -9.19
N GLY A 9 -0.78 0.38 -8.82
CA GLY A 9 -2.22 0.21 -8.82
C GLY A 9 -2.76 -0.21 -7.45
N CYS A 10 -3.55 0.68 -6.82
CA CYS A 10 -4.18 0.42 -5.51
C CYS A 10 -5.70 0.65 -5.54
N GLY A 11 -6.35 0.14 -6.59
CA GLY A 11 -7.79 -0.08 -6.61
C GLY A 11 -8.26 -1.13 -5.60
N ASN A 12 -9.49 -1.62 -5.73
CA ASN A 12 -10.08 -2.50 -4.72
C ASN A 12 -9.26 -3.77 -4.44
N MET A 13 -8.75 -4.42 -5.48
CA MET A 13 -7.98 -5.65 -5.33
C MET A 13 -6.59 -5.38 -4.72
N GLY A 14 -5.87 -4.37 -5.23
CA GLY A 14 -4.56 -3.98 -4.69
C GLY A 14 -4.65 -3.54 -3.22
N TYR A 15 -5.69 -2.78 -2.88
CA TYR A 15 -5.96 -2.36 -1.51
C TYR A 15 -6.29 -3.55 -0.59
N ALA A 16 -7.10 -4.50 -1.05
CA ALA A 16 -7.43 -5.69 -0.27
C ALA A 16 -6.19 -6.56 0.00
N MET A 17 -5.34 -6.77 -1.02
CA MET A 17 -4.07 -7.48 -0.88
C MET A 17 -3.13 -6.76 0.09
N LEU A 18 -2.94 -5.45 -0.09
CA LEU A 18 -2.10 -4.62 0.78
C LEU A 18 -2.59 -4.66 2.24
N SER A 19 -3.88 -4.40 2.47
CA SER A 19 -4.48 -4.46 3.80
C SER A 19 -4.29 -5.83 4.47
N GLY A 20 -4.50 -6.91 3.72
CA GLY A 20 -4.29 -8.28 4.20
C GLY A 20 -2.85 -8.54 4.61
N TRP A 21 -1.88 -8.15 3.79
CA TRP A 21 -0.45 -8.33 4.08
C TRP A 21 -0.01 -7.54 5.32
N LEU A 22 -0.43 -6.29 5.44
CA LEU A 22 -0.12 -5.47 6.61
C LEU A 22 -0.74 -6.06 7.89
N LYS A 23 -2.02 -6.47 7.83
CA LYS A 23 -2.72 -7.12 8.96
C LYS A 23 -2.08 -8.44 9.38
N SER A 24 -1.54 -9.20 8.43
CA SER A 24 -0.83 -10.45 8.72
C SER A 24 0.52 -10.27 9.42
N GLY A 25 1.02 -9.02 9.52
CA GLY A 25 2.32 -8.69 10.09
C GLY A 25 3.53 -9.12 9.26
N LYS A 26 3.30 -9.72 8.08
CA LYS A 26 4.37 -10.15 7.17
C LYS A 26 5.07 -8.99 6.47
N LEU A 27 4.41 -7.82 6.42
CA LEU A 27 4.91 -6.62 5.76
C LEU A 27 4.66 -5.40 6.64
N ALA A 28 5.69 -4.58 6.84
CA ALA A 28 5.56 -3.30 7.54
C ALA A 28 5.13 -2.21 6.55
N PRO A 29 4.24 -1.27 6.92
CA PRO A 29 3.81 -0.18 6.03
C PRO A 29 4.98 0.65 5.48
N SER A 30 6.00 0.89 6.31
CA SER A 30 7.22 1.62 5.95
C SER A 30 8.11 0.92 4.91
N ALA A 31 7.83 -0.35 4.61
CA ALA A 31 8.52 -1.11 3.56
C ALA A 31 7.74 -1.14 2.23
N VAL A 32 6.64 -0.39 2.12
CA VAL A 32 5.76 -0.36 0.95
C VAL A 32 5.73 1.03 0.33
N PHE A 33 5.79 1.07 -1.00
CA PHE A 33 5.51 2.26 -1.80
C PHE A 33 4.38 1.96 -2.79
N VAL A 34 3.37 2.81 -2.86
CA VAL A 34 2.19 2.61 -3.73
C VAL A 34 2.17 3.65 -4.83
N VAL A 35 2.05 3.22 -6.08
CA VAL A 35 1.89 4.12 -7.23
C VAL A 35 0.45 4.00 -7.72
N GLU A 36 -0.37 5.03 -7.54
CA GLU A 36 -1.79 4.99 -7.92
C GLU A 36 -2.27 6.33 -8.47
N PRO A 37 -2.54 6.49 -9.78
CA PRO A 37 -2.87 7.80 -10.37
C PRO A 37 -4.11 8.47 -9.76
N ASN A 38 -5.11 7.69 -9.32
CA ASN A 38 -6.30 8.23 -8.68
C ASN A 38 -6.01 8.68 -7.24
N ALA A 39 -6.24 9.96 -6.94
CA ALA A 39 -5.92 10.55 -5.64
C ALA A 39 -6.68 9.90 -4.48
N ASP A 40 -7.96 9.56 -4.64
CA ASP A 40 -8.76 8.96 -3.56
C ASP A 40 -8.27 7.54 -3.23
N LEU A 41 -7.93 6.76 -4.26
CA LEU A 41 -7.37 5.42 -4.09
C LEU A 41 -5.97 5.48 -3.47
N ARG A 42 -5.17 6.47 -3.87
CA ARG A 42 -3.85 6.72 -3.28
C ARG A 42 -3.95 7.11 -1.80
N ASN A 43 -4.87 8.02 -1.45
CA ASN A 43 -5.11 8.44 -0.07
C ASN A 43 -5.54 7.29 0.84
N ARG A 44 -6.32 6.34 0.30
CA ARG A 44 -6.67 5.10 1.02
C ARG A 44 -5.42 4.28 1.36
N ALA A 45 -4.46 4.15 0.44
CA ALA A 45 -3.20 3.46 0.72
C ALA A 45 -2.35 4.21 1.76
N ALA A 46 -2.30 5.54 1.68
CA ALA A 46 -1.60 6.37 2.67
C ALA A 46 -2.19 6.23 4.08
N ALA A 47 -3.52 6.07 4.19
CA ALA A 47 -4.20 5.82 5.47
C ALA A 47 -3.80 4.49 6.14
N LEU A 48 -3.21 3.55 5.40
CA LEU A 48 -2.61 2.33 5.93
C LEU A 48 -1.16 2.52 6.42
N GLY A 49 -0.62 3.73 6.34
CA GLY A 49 0.75 4.09 6.72
C GLY A 49 1.81 3.81 5.65
N CYS A 50 1.39 3.52 4.42
CA CYS A 50 2.28 3.31 3.28
C CYS A 50 2.68 4.64 2.62
N ALA A 51 3.87 4.69 2.02
CA ALA A 51 4.26 5.81 1.15
C ALA A 51 3.56 5.70 -0.21
N THR A 52 3.27 6.84 -0.87
CA THR A 52 2.45 6.89 -2.10
C THR A 52 2.84 7.98 -3.09
#